data_AF-A0A7C3X3J4-F1
#
_entry.id   AF-A0A7C3X3J4-F1
#
_cell.length_a   1.000
_cell.length_b   1.000
_cell.length_c   1.000
_cell.angle_alpha   90.00
_cell.angle_beta   90.00
_cell.angle_gamma   90.00
#
_symmetry.space_group_name_H-M   'P 1'
#
loop_
_entity.id
_entity.type
_entity.pdbx_description
1 polymer ?
#
loop_
_entity_poly.entity_id
_entity_poly.type
_entity_poly.pdbx_seq_one_letter_code
_entity_poly.pdbx_strand_id
1 'polypeptide(L)'
;MDTKYVGGCEKMKKMLKKISLNIARTILNLNRERSAWFLKKLLDITLGVNNDDMKSNGELFLLQRILKQLNNGQQFIAFDIGANVGLWTISLLDIASELGIMERVKIHCFEPSQFTFSKLQHNISQNKWGNRVTLINAGMGSKKGNKELYLIEEGAGTNSLYKRRLENLGISFNRTEIVKITIIDDYCIKNNITHVNFVKIDVEGHELEVMKGAMMMIAK
;
A
#
# COMPACT_ATOMS: atom_id res chain seq x y z
N MET A 1 -30.99 -28.54 -21.56
CA MET A 1 -30.90 -27.65 -20.37
C MET A 1 -30.24 -28.45 -19.26
N ASP A 2 -28.99 -28.11 -18.97
CA ASP A 2 -28.03 -28.94 -18.24
C ASP A 2 -28.29 -29.06 -16.73
N THR A 3 -28.53 -30.29 -16.28
CA THR A 3 -28.64 -30.71 -14.87
C THR A 3 -27.32 -30.61 -14.08
N LYS A 4 -26.20 -30.24 -14.72
CA LYS A 4 -24.88 -30.08 -14.07
C LYS A 4 -24.72 -28.80 -13.25
N TYR A 5 -25.48 -27.74 -13.55
CA TYR A 5 -25.37 -26.45 -12.83
C TYR A 5 -26.03 -26.46 -11.45
N VAL A 6 -27.08 -27.27 -11.24
CA VAL A 6 -27.83 -27.32 -9.98
C VAL A 6 -27.04 -28.04 -8.87
N GLY A 7 -26.32 -29.12 -9.22
CA GLY A 7 -25.54 -29.92 -8.26
C GLY A 7 -24.32 -29.22 -7.67
N GLY A 8 -23.73 -28.26 -8.40
CA GLY A 8 -22.61 -27.43 -7.89
C GLY A 8 -23.04 -26.44 -6.82
N CYS A 9 -24.22 -25.82 -6.98
CA CYS A 9 -24.78 -24.88 -6.02
C CYS A 9 -25.11 -25.56 -4.68
N GLU A 10 -25.61 -26.79 -4.72
CA GLU A 10 -26.03 -27.52 -3.51
C GLU A 10 -24.84 -28.09 -2.73
N LYS A 11 -23.79 -28.56 -3.41
CA LYS A 11 -22.50 -28.91 -2.78
C LYS A 11 -21.85 -27.72 -2.11
N MET A 12 -21.84 -26.56 -2.77
CA MET A 12 -21.29 -25.32 -2.23
C MET A 12 -22.07 -24.85 -0.98
N LYS A 13 -23.41 -24.90 -1.01
CA LYS A 13 -24.26 -24.60 0.16
C LYS A 13 -23.98 -25.53 1.34
N LYS A 14 -23.84 -26.86 1.10
CA LYS A 14 -23.48 -27.82 2.15
C LYS A 14 -22.08 -27.56 2.73
N MET A 15 -21.12 -27.17 1.88
CA MET A 15 -19.77 -26.82 2.31
C MET A 15 -19.77 -25.55 3.17
N LEU A 16 -20.44 -24.48 2.73
CA LEU A 16 -20.57 -23.23 3.48
C LEU A 16 -21.28 -23.43 4.82
N LYS A 17 -22.32 -24.27 4.86
CA LYS A 17 -23.03 -24.64 6.10
C LYS A 17 -22.10 -25.39 7.08
N LYS A 18 -21.24 -26.28 6.58
CA LYS A 18 -20.29 -27.03 7.42
C LYS A 18 -19.19 -26.13 7.98
N ILE A 19 -18.69 -25.19 7.17
CA ILE A 19 -17.68 -24.20 7.58
C ILE A 19 -18.26 -23.28 8.66
N SER A 20 -19.45 -22.72 8.43
CA SER A 20 -20.12 -21.83 9.40
C SER A 20 -20.43 -22.52 10.73
N LEU A 21 -20.86 -23.79 10.72
CA LEU A 21 -21.07 -24.57 11.95
C LEU A 21 -19.78 -24.82 12.72
N ASN A 22 -18.66 -25.09 12.03
CA ASN A 22 -17.38 -25.30 12.67
C ASN A 22 -16.85 -23.99 13.29
N ILE A 23 -16.95 -22.87 12.57
CA ILE A 23 -16.60 -21.54 13.09
C ILE A 23 -17.41 -21.20 14.35
N ALA A 24 -18.73 -21.42 14.32
CA ALA A 24 -19.60 -21.18 15.46
C ALA A 24 -19.23 -22.04 16.68
N ARG A 25 -18.94 -23.33 16.49
CA ARG A 25 -18.49 -24.23 17.57
C ARG A 25 -17.17 -23.80 18.17
N THR A 26 -16.22 -23.37 17.34
CA THR A 26 -14.93 -22.85 17.83
C THR A 26 -15.13 -21.58 18.65
N ILE A 27 -15.98 -20.64 18.20
CA ILE A 27 -16.27 -19.40 18.94
C ILE A 27 -16.98 -19.67 20.27
N LEU A 28 -17.91 -20.64 20.31
CA LEU A 28 -18.63 -21.01 21.53
C LEU A 28 -17.74 -21.66 22.59
N ASN A 29 -16.65 -22.30 22.18
CA ASN A 29 -15.69 -22.94 23.08
C ASN A 29 -14.56 -22.00 23.54
N LEU A 30 -14.53 -20.76 23.04
CA LEU A 30 -13.54 -19.75 23.41
C LEU A 30 -14.11 -18.81 24.46
N ASN A 31 -13.25 -18.29 25.34
CA ASN A 31 -13.65 -17.23 26.27
C ASN A 31 -13.93 -15.92 25.49
N ARG A 32 -14.66 -14.99 26.13
CA ARG A 32 -15.18 -13.77 25.48
C ARG A 32 -14.09 -12.97 24.74
N GLU A 33 -12.90 -12.86 25.31
CA GLU A 33 -11.76 -12.15 24.70
C GLU A 33 -11.21 -12.89 23.48
N ARG A 34 -11.00 -14.21 23.56
CA ARG A 34 -10.50 -15.01 22.43
C ARG A 34 -11.53 -15.10 21.29
N SER A 35 -12.82 -15.16 21.63
CA SER A 35 -13.91 -15.12 20.65
C SER A 35 -13.96 -13.79 19.91
N ALA A 36 -13.82 -12.67 20.62
CA ALA A 36 -13.74 -11.34 20.02
C ALA A 36 -12.49 -11.19 19.14
N TRP A 37 -11.33 -11.65 19.60
CA TRP A 37 -10.10 -11.67 18.81
C TRP A 37 -10.23 -12.51 17.53
N PHE A 38 -10.79 -13.72 17.63
CA PHE A 38 -10.95 -14.62 16.50
C PHE A 38 -11.95 -14.09 15.46
N LEU A 39 -13.07 -13.53 15.91
CA LEU A 39 -14.05 -12.87 15.05
C LEU A 39 -13.45 -11.65 14.35
N LYS A 40 -12.70 -10.82 15.08
CA LYS A 40 -11.95 -9.71 14.50
C LYS A 40 -10.96 -10.21 13.45
N LYS A 41 -10.20 -11.27 13.72
CA LYS A 41 -9.24 -11.84 12.76
C LYS A 41 -9.94 -12.39 11.51
N LEU A 42 -11.08 -13.06 11.65
CA LEU A 42 -11.89 -13.53 10.51
C LEU A 42 -12.42 -12.36 9.69
N LEU A 43 -12.90 -11.31 10.37
CA LEU A 43 -13.38 -10.09 9.71
C LEU A 43 -12.23 -9.38 8.98
N ASP A 44 -11.08 -9.24 9.63
CA ASP A 44 -9.86 -8.65 9.06
C ASP A 44 -9.43 -9.42 7.80
N ILE A 45 -9.37 -10.76 7.85
CA ILE A 45 -9.09 -11.61 6.67
C ILE A 45 -10.14 -11.41 5.56
N THR A 46 -11.42 -11.40 5.92
CA THR A 46 -12.53 -11.30 4.94
C THR A 46 -12.55 -9.93 4.26
N LEU A 47 -12.21 -8.89 5.00
CA LEU A 47 -12.17 -7.51 4.51
C LEU A 47 -10.79 -7.14 3.93
N GLY A 48 -9.79 -8.01 4.01
CA GLY A 48 -8.41 -7.73 3.60
C GLY A 48 -7.70 -6.69 4.49
N VAL A 49 -8.20 -6.44 5.69
CA VAL A 49 -7.65 -5.45 6.63
C VAL A 49 -6.41 -6.03 7.32
N ASN A 50 -5.31 -5.26 7.37
CA ASN A 50 -3.99 -5.67 7.88
C ASN A 50 -3.36 -6.85 7.11
N ASN A 51 -3.60 -6.93 5.79
CA ASN A 51 -2.88 -7.89 4.94
C ASN A 51 -1.76 -7.19 4.15
N ASP A 52 -0.58 -7.13 4.77
CA ASP A 52 0.61 -6.50 4.18
C ASP A 52 1.35 -7.43 3.20
N ASP A 53 0.90 -8.68 3.05
CA ASP A 53 1.48 -9.61 2.07
C ASP A 53 0.92 -9.35 0.66
N MET A 54 1.74 -8.70 -0.16
CA MET A 54 1.41 -8.35 -1.54
C MET A 54 1.01 -9.55 -2.43
N LYS A 55 1.41 -10.78 -2.07
CA LYS A 55 1.01 -12.00 -2.79
C LYS A 55 -0.44 -12.38 -2.54
N SER A 56 -0.95 -12.12 -1.35
CA SER A 56 -2.29 -12.53 -0.93
C SER A 56 -3.30 -11.39 -0.94
N ASN A 57 -2.85 -10.12 -0.87
CA ASN A 57 -3.74 -8.96 -0.92
C ASN A 57 -4.11 -8.51 -2.36
N GLY A 58 -3.47 -9.08 -3.37
CA GLY A 58 -3.78 -8.84 -4.79
C GLY A 58 -2.93 -7.76 -5.47
N GLU A 59 -2.06 -7.06 -4.75
CA GLU A 59 -1.21 -6.00 -5.31
C GLU A 59 -0.28 -6.53 -6.41
N LEU A 60 0.40 -7.67 -6.19
CA LEU A 60 1.27 -8.25 -7.22
C LEU A 60 0.49 -8.63 -8.48
N PHE A 61 -0.71 -9.18 -8.32
CA PHE A 61 -1.56 -9.52 -9.45
C PHE A 61 -1.94 -8.27 -10.25
N LEU A 62 -2.31 -7.18 -9.58
CA LEU A 62 -2.64 -5.91 -10.23
C LEU A 62 -1.43 -5.33 -10.97
N LEU A 63 -0.26 -5.28 -10.33
CA LEU A 63 0.98 -4.80 -10.95
C LEU A 63 1.32 -5.59 -12.23
N GLN A 64 1.27 -6.93 -12.16
CA GLN A 64 1.51 -7.77 -13.32
C GLN A 64 0.51 -7.50 -14.46
N ARG A 65 -0.76 -7.29 -14.14
CA ARG A 65 -1.80 -7.01 -15.14
C ARG A 65 -1.58 -5.66 -15.82
N ILE A 66 -1.30 -4.62 -15.05
CA ILE A 66 -1.08 -3.27 -15.56
C ILE A 66 0.17 -3.24 -16.45
N LEU A 67 1.29 -3.79 -15.99
CA LEU A 67 2.54 -3.77 -16.74
C LEU A 67 2.46 -4.60 -18.05
N LYS A 68 1.70 -5.70 -18.06
CA LYS A 68 1.45 -6.50 -19.28
C LYS A 68 0.59 -5.78 -20.32
N GLN A 69 -0.21 -4.80 -19.92
CA GLN A 69 -1.06 -4.02 -20.83
C GLN A 69 -0.35 -2.79 -21.39
N LEU A 70 0.91 -2.55 -21.02
CA LEU A 70 1.68 -1.42 -21.51
C LEU A 70 1.96 -1.56 -23.01
N ASN A 71 1.45 -0.61 -23.81
CA ASN A 71 1.68 -0.58 -25.25
C ASN A 71 3.18 -0.54 -25.59
N ASN A 72 3.56 -1.04 -26.77
CA ASN A 72 4.94 -0.98 -27.23
C ASN A 72 5.43 0.48 -27.32
N GLY A 73 6.63 0.74 -26.79
CA GLY A 73 7.25 2.06 -26.78
C GLY A 73 6.69 3.04 -25.73
N GLN A 74 5.59 2.71 -25.04
CA GLN A 74 5.04 3.57 -23.98
C GLN A 74 5.93 3.51 -22.73
N GLN A 75 6.26 4.68 -22.17
CA GLN A 75 6.88 4.82 -20.86
C GLN A 75 5.83 4.64 -19.76
N PHE A 76 6.21 3.99 -18.66
CA PHE A 76 5.40 3.79 -17.46
C PHE A 76 5.99 4.58 -16.30
N ILE A 77 5.30 5.61 -15.84
CA ILE A 77 5.68 6.43 -14.69
C ILE A 77 4.76 6.06 -13.52
N ALA A 78 5.33 5.62 -12.41
CA ALA A 78 4.61 5.28 -11.20
C ALA A 78 5.07 6.10 -10.00
N PHE A 79 4.13 6.50 -9.15
CA PHE A 79 4.42 7.14 -7.86
C PHE A 79 4.10 6.16 -6.72
N ASP A 80 5.05 5.99 -5.80
CA ASP A 80 4.89 5.21 -4.56
C ASP A 80 4.85 6.19 -3.39
N ILE A 81 3.66 6.55 -2.92
CA ILE A 81 3.44 7.56 -1.88
C ILE A 81 3.24 6.84 -0.56
N GLY A 82 4.14 7.11 0.40
CA GLY A 82 4.31 6.26 1.57
C GLY A 82 5.10 5.00 1.20
N ALA A 83 6.24 5.20 0.54
CA ALA A 83 7.05 4.10 0.01
C ALA A 83 7.64 3.19 1.09
N ASN A 84 7.66 3.63 2.35
CA ASN A 84 8.19 2.88 3.48
C ASN A 84 9.61 2.38 3.16
N VAL A 85 9.92 1.09 3.37
CA VAL A 85 11.23 0.51 3.03
C VAL A 85 11.36 0.05 1.57
N GLY A 86 10.38 0.35 0.71
CA GLY A 86 10.46 0.17 -0.74
C GLY A 86 10.01 -1.17 -1.30
N LEU A 87 9.37 -2.05 -0.52
CA LEU A 87 8.98 -3.40 -0.97
C LEU A 87 8.06 -3.38 -2.20
N TRP A 88 7.14 -2.43 -2.26
CA TRP A 88 6.25 -2.26 -3.41
C TRP A 88 7.01 -1.87 -4.67
N THR A 89 7.90 -0.87 -4.54
CA THR A 89 8.78 -0.40 -5.61
C THR A 89 9.66 -1.52 -6.14
N ILE A 90 10.28 -2.31 -5.25
CA ILE A 90 11.10 -3.48 -5.59
C ILE A 90 10.28 -4.49 -6.41
N SER A 91 9.09 -4.85 -5.92
CA SER A 91 8.21 -5.82 -6.57
C SER A 91 7.80 -5.41 -7.98
N LEU A 92 7.50 -4.12 -8.18
CA LEU A 92 7.16 -3.58 -9.50
C LEU A 92 8.35 -3.69 -10.47
N LEU A 93 9.56 -3.38 -10.00
CA LEU A 93 10.77 -3.46 -10.80
C LEU A 93 11.14 -4.91 -11.15
N ASP A 94 10.97 -5.86 -10.23
CA ASP A 94 11.18 -7.27 -10.50
C ASP A 94 10.24 -7.75 -11.63
N ILE A 95 8.95 -7.42 -11.55
CA ILE A 95 7.98 -7.73 -12.61
C ILE A 95 8.38 -7.06 -13.93
N ALA A 96 8.81 -5.79 -13.90
CA ALA A 96 9.26 -5.08 -15.09
C ALA A 96 10.53 -5.72 -15.71
N SER A 97 11.41 -6.27 -14.88
CA SER A 97 12.59 -7.02 -15.30
C SER A 97 12.19 -8.30 -16.01
N GLU A 98 11.29 -9.09 -15.39
CA GLU A 98 10.79 -10.35 -15.95
C GLU A 98 10.10 -10.16 -17.30
N LEU A 99 9.38 -9.04 -17.47
CA LEU A 99 8.72 -8.69 -18.72
C LEU A 99 9.66 -8.07 -19.78
N GLY A 100 10.93 -7.82 -19.43
CA GLY A 100 11.89 -7.18 -20.34
C GLY A 100 11.56 -5.72 -20.66
N ILE A 101 10.82 -5.03 -19.78
CA ILE A 101 10.34 -3.65 -19.98
C ILE A 101 10.98 -2.65 -19.03
N MET A 102 12.00 -3.08 -18.28
CA MET A 102 12.73 -2.28 -17.29
C MET A 102 13.09 -0.90 -17.83
N GLU A 103 13.54 -0.80 -19.09
CA GLU A 103 13.93 0.46 -19.78
C GLU A 103 12.82 1.51 -19.85
N ARG A 104 11.58 1.09 -19.72
CA ARG A 104 10.39 1.92 -19.89
C ARG A 104 9.76 2.35 -18.57
N VAL A 105 10.23 1.83 -17.44
CA VAL A 105 9.60 2.05 -16.12
C VAL A 105 10.37 3.10 -15.33
N LYS A 106 9.70 4.15 -14.85
CA LYS A 106 10.28 5.12 -13.89
C LYS A 106 9.40 5.19 -12.66
N ILE A 107 10.02 5.23 -11.48
CA ILE A 107 9.32 5.24 -10.20
C ILE A 107 9.80 6.42 -9.36
N HIS A 108 8.86 7.14 -8.77
CA HIS A 108 9.13 8.23 -7.83
C HIS A 108 8.58 7.82 -6.46
N CYS A 109 9.48 7.60 -5.50
CA CYS A 109 9.14 7.11 -4.17
C CYS A 109 9.17 8.26 -3.16
N PHE A 110 8.09 8.44 -2.41
CA PHE A 110 7.94 9.49 -1.41
C PHE A 110 7.80 8.86 -0.03
N GLU A 111 8.76 9.13 0.85
CA GLU A 111 8.74 8.65 2.24
C GLU A 111 9.11 9.82 3.18
N PRO A 112 8.18 10.29 4.03
CA PRO A 112 8.40 11.45 4.89
C PRO A 112 9.37 11.19 6.04
N SER A 113 9.38 10.00 6.65
CA SER A 113 10.22 9.74 7.83
C SER A 113 11.68 9.56 7.43
N GLN A 114 12.59 10.31 8.06
CA GLN A 114 14.02 10.25 7.76
C GLN A 114 14.61 8.86 8.01
N PHE A 115 14.21 8.19 9.09
CA PHE A 115 14.71 6.86 9.42
C PHE A 115 14.27 5.82 8.37
N THR A 116 12.99 5.82 8.03
CA THR A 116 12.43 4.91 7.03
C THR A 116 12.98 5.23 5.63
N PHE A 117 13.15 6.50 5.30
CA PHE A 117 13.76 6.93 4.06
C PHE A 117 15.21 6.45 3.92
N SER A 118 16.01 6.45 4.98
CA SER A 118 17.37 5.89 4.95
C SER A 118 17.36 4.39 4.64
N LYS A 119 16.37 3.64 5.17
CA LYS A 119 16.17 2.21 4.82
C LYS A 119 15.74 2.03 3.36
N LEU A 120 14.82 2.87 2.88
CA LEU A 120 14.43 2.90 1.47
C LEU A 120 15.64 3.10 0.56
N GLN A 121 16.47 4.11 0.85
CA GLN A 121 17.70 4.38 0.10
C GLN A 121 18.63 3.17 0.09
N HIS A 122 18.87 2.58 1.26
CA HIS A 122 19.70 1.39 1.37
C HIS A 122 19.16 0.26 0.50
N ASN A 123 17.89 -0.11 0.67
CA ASN A 123 17.26 -1.22 -0.06
C ASN A 123 17.27 -1.00 -1.56
N ILE A 124 16.94 0.21 -2.03
CA ILE A 124 16.96 0.52 -3.47
C ILE A 124 18.39 0.54 -4.02
N SER A 125 19.38 1.03 -3.26
CA SER A 125 20.79 1.06 -3.70
C SER A 125 21.43 -0.31 -3.86
N GLN A 126 20.94 -1.33 -3.12
CA GLN A 126 21.43 -2.70 -3.28
C GLN A 126 20.99 -3.33 -4.62
N ASN A 127 20.07 -2.68 -5.33
CA ASN A 127 19.52 -3.20 -6.58
C ASN A 127 20.11 -2.51 -7.81
N LYS A 128 20.19 -3.24 -8.94
CA LYS A 128 20.84 -2.78 -10.18
C LYS A 128 19.96 -1.88 -11.05
N TRP A 129 19.01 -1.13 -10.46
CA TRP A 129 17.98 -0.39 -11.21
C TRP A 129 18.39 1.01 -11.67
N GLY A 130 19.61 1.45 -11.35
CA GLY A 130 20.19 2.69 -11.88
C GLY A 130 19.34 3.93 -11.61
N ASN A 131 19.14 4.75 -12.65
CA ASN A 131 18.40 6.02 -12.58
C ASN A 131 16.87 5.88 -12.74
N ARG A 132 16.33 4.66 -12.62
CA ARG A 132 14.89 4.39 -12.77
C ARG A 132 14.07 4.83 -11.57
N VAL A 133 14.70 4.86 -10.39
CA VAL A 133 14.04 5.16 -9.13
C VAL A 133 14.53 6.50 -8.62
N THR A 134 13.61 7.44 -8.43
CA THR A 134 13.88 8.72 -7.77
C THR A 134 13.34 8.63 -6.35
N LEU A 135 14.19 8.91 -5.36
CA LEU A 135 13.83 8.86 -3.94
C LEU A 135 13.66 10.27 -3.39
N ILE A 136 12.53 10.55 -2.76
CA ILE A 136 12.17 11.86 -2.23
C ILE A 136 11.81 11.73 -0.74
N ASN A 137 12.60 12.36 0.11
CA ASN A 137 12.30 12.45 1.55
C ASN A 137 11.29 13.57 1.83
N ALA A 138 10.04 13.30 1.47
CA ALA A 138 8.90 14.16 1.72
C ALA A 138 7.61 13.34 1.70
N GLY A 139 6.62 13.78 2.48
CA GLY A 139 5.24 13.33 2.35
C GLY A 139 4.50 14.13 1.27
N MET A 140 3.32 13.63 0.90
CA MET A 140 2.41 14.30 -0.03
C MET A 140 1.17 14.81 0.69
N GLY A 141 0.60 15.91 0.20
CA GLY A 141 -0.64 16.46 0.72
C GLY A 141 -1.19 17.59 -0.15
N SER A 142 -2.19 18.29 0.36
CA SER A 142 -2.88 19.38 -0.33
C SER A 142 -2.19 20.75 -0.17
N LYS A 143 -1.25 20.86 0.77
CA LYS A 143 -0.54 22.10 1.11
C LYS A 143 0.93 21.80 1.38
N LYS A 144 1.81 22.60 0.78
CA LYS A 144 3.25 22.60 1.08
C LYS A 144 3.51 23.07 2.50
N GLY A 145 4.54 22.52 3.13
CA GLY A 145 5.00 22.98 4.44
C GLY A 145 5.65 21.86 5.24
N ASN A 146 5.86 22.11 6.52
CA ASN A 146 6.31 21.11 7.47
C ASN A 146 5.12 20.61 8.29
N LYS A 147 5.08 19.31 8.60
CA LYS A 147 4.09 18.71 9.49
C LYS A 147 4.76 17.83 10.55
N GLU A 148 4.12 17.71 11.70
CA GLU A 148 4.48 16.69 12.68
C GLU A 148 4.00 15.32 12.20
N LEU A 149 4.91 14.36 12.15
CA LEU A 149 4.66 12.94 11.95
C LEU A 149 4.79 12.24 13.31
N TYR A 150 3.75 11.51 13.72
CA TYR A 150 3.76 10.76 14.97
C TYR A 150 4.35 9.36 14.72
N LEU A 151 5.40 9.03 15.48
CA LEU A 151 6.11 7.76 15.40
C LEU A 151 5.69 6.85 16.55
N ILE A 152 5.43 5.57 16.25
CA ILE A 152 5.12 4.56 17.28
C ILE A 152 6.42 4.14 17.98
N GLU A 153 7.43 3.71 17.22
CA GLU A 153 8.82 3.45 17.62
C GLU A 153 9.73 3.55 16.37
N GLU A 154 11.06 3.60 16.53
CA GLU A 154 12.00 3.56 15.39
C GLU A 154 11.81 2.28 14.57
N GLY A 155 11.22 2.41 13.37
CA GLY A 155 11.12 1.29 12.42
C GLY A 155 9.93 0.35 12.60
N ALA A 156 8.89 0.73 13.35
CA ALA A 156 7.67 -0.06 13.53
C ALA A 156 6.79 -0.21 12.27
N GLY A 157 7.25 0.24 11.10
CA GLY A 157 6.55 0.09 9.81
C GLY A 157 5.26 0.90 9.68
N THR A 158 4.78 1.54 10.75
CA THR A 158 3.51 2.26 10.84
C THR A 158 3.74 3.64 11.46
N ASN A 159 3.87 4.66 10.61
CA ASN A 159 3.97 6.07 11.01
C ASN A 159 2.69 6.79 10.54
N SER A 160 2.11 7.66 11.36
CA SER A 160 0.87 8.36 11.00
C SER A 160 1.00 9.86 11.21
N LEU A 161 0.42 10.64 10.30
CA LEU A 161 0.29 12.10 10.44
C LEU A 161 -0.82 12.49 11.43
N TYR A 162 -1.54 11.53 11.99
CA TYR A 162 -2.55 11.76 13.02
C TYR A 162 -2.13 11.08 14.32
N LYS A 163 -2.35 11.76 15.44
CA LYS A 163 -2.21 11.17 16.77
C LYS A 163 -3.32 10.12 16.97
N ARG A 164 -3.06 8.86 16.66
CA ARG A 164 -3.99 7.76 16.98
C ARG A 164 -3.98 7.60 18.50
N ARG A 165 -5.13 7.81 19.16
CA ARG A 165 -5.31 7.49 20.59
C ARG A 165 -5.41 5.97 20.73
N LEU A 166 -4.26 5.28 20.70
CA LEU A 166 -4.13 3.84 21.01
C LEU A 166 -3.75 3.61 22.48
N GLU A 167 -4.02 4.59 23.35
CA GLU A 167 -3.75 4.53 24.79
C GLU A 167 -4.40 3.29 25.44
N ASN A 168 -5.59 2.89 24.95
CA ASN A 168 -6.30 1.69 25.39
C ASN A 168 -5.63 0.36 24.99
N LEU A 169 -4.63 0.40 24.11
CA LEU A 169 -3.81 -0.76 23.69
C LEU A 169 -2.38 -0.69 24.24
N GLY A 170 -2.07 0.28 25.11
CA GLY A 170 -0.73 0.46 25.69
C GLY A 170 0.31 1.02 24.70
N ILE A 171 -0.10 1.52 23.53
CA ILE A 171 0.80 2.07 22.52
C ILE A 171 0.84 3.60 22.67
N SER A 172 1.98 4.13 23.11
CA SER A 172 2.21 5.58 23.26
C SER A 172 3.09 6.12 22.13
N PHE A 173 2.57 7.02 21.31
CA PHE A 173 3.35 7.78 20.32
C PHE A 173 4.18 8.86 21.03
N ASN A 174 5.30 8.47 21.64
CA ASN A 174 6.12 9.38 22.45
C ASN A 174 7.15 10.18 21.63
N ARG A 175 7.21 9.98 20.31
CA ARG A 175 8.14 10.69 19.43
C ARG A 175 7.42 11.29 18.23
N THR A 176 7.83 12.50 17.89
CA THR A 176 7.38 13.24 16.70
C THR A 176 8.57 13.64 15.85
N GLU A 177 8.40 13.59 14.54
CA GLU A 177 9.39 14.06 13.56
C GLU A 177 8.76 15.18 12.73
N ILE A 178 9.51 16.26 12.48
CA ILE A 178 9.07 17.30 11.54
C ILE A 178 9.43 16.87 10.12
N VAL A 179 8.42 16.63 9.30
CA VAL A 179 8.59 16.13 7.93
C VAL A 179 8.13 17.18 6.91
N LYS A 180 8.78 17.19 5.75
CA LYS A 180 8.40 18.05 4.62
C LYS A 180 7.20 17.47 3.89
N ILE A 181 6.24 18.31 3.55
CA ILE A 181 5.10 17.99 2.69
C ILE A 181 5.22 18.76 1.39
N THR A 182 5.06 18.05 0.28
CA THR A 182 4.91 18.60 -1.06
C THR A 182 3.54 18.23 -1.66
N ILE A 183 3.24 18.78 -2.82
CA ILE A 183 2.01 18.57 -3.57
C ILE A 183 2.36 17.81 -4.86
N ILE A 184 1.52 16.86 -5.28
CA ILE A 184 1.75 16.03 -6.47
C ILE A 184 1.82 16.91 -7.72
N ASP A 185 0.83 17.78 -7.91
CA ASP A 185 0.77 18.65 -9.09
C ASP A 185 2.01 19.56 -9.19
N ASP A 186 2.44 20.16 -8.09
CA ASP A 186 3.66 20.98 -8.04
C ASP A 186 4.93 20.17 -8.31
N TYR A 187 5.02 18.96 -7.77
CA TYR A 187 6.15 18.07 -8.03
C TYR A 187 6.23 17.73 -9.52
N CYS A 188 5.09 17.41 -10.13
CA CYS A 188 5.03 17.09 -11.54
C CYS A 188 5.42 18.28 -12.43
N ILE A 189 4.90 19.48 -12.16
CA ILE A 189 5.27 20.71 -12.88
C ILE A 189 6.79 20.92 -12.80
N LYS A 190 7.36 20.85 -11.59
CA LYS A 190 8.79 21.06 -11.36
C LYS A 190 9.68 20.06 -12.12
N ASN A 191 9.22 18.82 -12.26
CA ASN A 191 9.99 17.75 -12.88
C ASN A 191 9.58 17.47 -14.34
N ASN A 192 8.78 18.34 -14.95
CA ASN A 192 8.25 18.16 -16.32
C ASN A 192 7.54 16.82 -16.53
N ILE A 193 6.84 16.31 -15.51
CA ILE A 193 6.04 15.09 -15.58
C ILE A 193 4.64 15.48 -16.03
N THR A 194 4.30 15.16 -17.28
CA THR A 194 3.00 15.52 -17.87
C THR A 194 1.93 14.45 -17.66
N HIS A 195 2.34 13.22 -17.35
CA HIS A 195 1.47 12.06 -17.16
C HIS A 195 2.06 11.09 -16.14
N VAL A 196 1.19 10.47 -15.32
CA VAL A 196 1.53 9.43 -14.36
C VAL A 196 0.60 8.25 -14.62
N ASN A 197 1.16 7.07 -14.87
CA ASN A 197 0.40 5.87 -15.23
C ASN A 197 -0.21 5.19 -14.00
N PHE A 198 0.45 5.31 -12.85
CA PHE A 198 0.00 4.67 -11.62
C PHE A 198 0.43 5.45 -10.39
N VAL A 199 -0.46 5.55 -9.40
CA VAL A 199 -0.16 6.16 -8.10
C VAL A 199 -0.59 5.20 -7.01
N LYS A 200 0.37 4.64 -6.27
CA LYS A 200 0.11 3.99 -4.98
C LYS A 200 0.05 5.09 -3.92
N ILE A 201 -0.98 5.03 -3.07
CA ILE A 201 -1.13 5.91 -1.91
C ILE A 201 -1.35 5.03 -0.69
N ASP A 202 -0.40 5.07 0.24
CA ASP A 202 -0.43 4.31 1.47
C ASP A 202 0.19 5.14 2.59
N VAL A 203 -0.61 6.07 3.15
CA VAL A 203 -0.12 7.14 4.04
C VAL A 203 -0.88 7.16 5.37
N GLU A 204 -1.46 6.02 5.76
CA GLU A 204 -2.05 5.75 7.07
C GLU A 204 -3.01 6.85 7.55
N GLY A 205 -3.96 7.22 6.68
CA GLY A 205 -5.07 8.14 6.97
C GLY A 205 -4.97 9.51 6.32
N HIS A 206 -3.91 9.80 5.55
CA HIS A 206 -3.71 11.07 4.85
C HIS A 206 -4.07 11.03 3.35
N GLU A 207 -4.72 9.96 2.88
CA GLU A 207 -4.96 9.67 1.46
C GLU A 207 -5.79 10.78 0.80
N LEU A 208 -6.84 11.26 1.47
CA LEU A 208 -7.70 12.33 0.95
C LEU A 208 -6.91 13.63 0.68
N GLU A 209 -5.97 13.96 1.55
CA GLU A 209 -5.15 15.17 1.38
C GLU A 209 -4.12 14.99 0.27
N VAL A 210 -3.56 13.79 0.11
CA VAL A 210 -2.74 13.45 -1.06
C VAL A 210 -3.54 13.62 -2.35
N MET A 211 -4.75 13.08 -2.42
CA MET A 211 -5.62 13.18 -3.60
C MET A 211 -5.96 14.64 -3.95
N LYS A 212 -6.30 15.47 -2.95
CA LYS A 212 -6.54 16.92 -3.16
C LYS A 212 -5.33 17.64 -3.75
N GLY A 213 -4.12 17.17 -3.47
CA GLY A 213 -2.89 17.70 -4.05
C GLY A 213 -2.57 17.22 -5.48
N ALA A 214 -3.44 16.41 -6.08
CA ALA A 214 -3.24 15.75 -7.36
C ALA A 214 -4.35 16.07 -8.39
N MET A 215 -5.17 17.09 -8.11
CA MET A 215 -6.38 17.38 -8.88
C MET A 215 -6.07 17.66 -10.35
N MET A 216 -4.96 18.33 -10.67
CA MET A 216 -4.59 18.59 -12.07
C MET A 216 -4.19 17.31 -12.80
N MET A 217 -3.52 16.38 -12.12
CA MET A 217 -3.15 15.09 -12.72
C MET A 217 -4.34 14.13 -12.85
N ILE A 218 -5.29 14.18 -11.92
CA ILE A 218 -6.50 13.36 -11.96
C ILE A 218 -7.48 13.84 -13.05
N ALA A 219 -7.53 15.14 -13.33
CA ALA A 219 -8.47 15.72 -14.30
C ALA A 219 -8.08 15.49 -15.78
N LYS A 220 -7.01 14.76 -16.08
CA LYS A 220 -6.51 14.47 -17.43
C LYS A 220 -6.98 13.11 -17.92
#